data_AF-A0A439CMZ5-F1
#
_entry.id   AF-A0A439CMZ5-F1
#
_cell.length_a   1.000
_cell.length_b   1.000
_cell.length_c   1.000
_cell.angle_alpha   90.00
_cell.angle_beta   90.00
_cell.angle_gamma   90.00
#
_symmetry.space_group_name_H-M   'P 1'
#
loop_
_entity.id
_entity.type
_entity.pdbx_description
1 polymer ?
#
loop_
_entity_poly.entity_id
_entity_poly.type
_entity_poly.pdbx_seq_one_letter_code
_entity_poly.pdbx_strand_id
1 'polypeptide(L)'
;MENLLSLAFDNLSSYDGMKIRKGLRQVEGLLANICLSRQETSKERRASVARGEGHGQGQEQEPPSPPAGKNLSELADDPAFYEFFKLQEGFEWNVAVRLVNTLDRLLAKGGDGSNDLLILNALDLIQGVMLLHPPSKALFSREMYMNLLLDLIEPDFCPAIQSATLLTLVTALIDTPQNTRTFESLDGLLAVTSLFRSRGDEPRRQAQAHRVP
;
A
#
# COMPACT_ATOMS: atom_id res chain seq x y z
N MET A 1 0.79 -12.80 -16.42
CA MET A 1 0.89 -12.23 -15.05
C MET A 1 0.98 -13.29 -13.94
N GLU A 2 0.31 -14.43 -14.09
CA GLU A 2 0.24 -15.53 -13.11
C GLU A 2 1.59 -15.99 -12.54
N ASN A 3 2.61 -16.22 -13.37
CA ASN A 3 3.94 -16.63 -12.88
C ASN A 3 4.58 -15.63 -11.89
N LEU A 4 4.36 -14.33 -12.11
CA LEU A 4 4.86 -13.29 -11.20
C LEU A 4 4.10 -13.33 -9.87
N LEU A 5 2.78 -13.53 -9.92
CA LEU A 5 1.95 -13.68 -8.74
C LEU A 5 2.31 -14.96 -7.97
N SER A 6 2.54 -16.08 -8.65
CA SER A 6 2.97 -17.33 -8.03
C SER A 6 4.24 -17.14 -7.22
N LEU A 7 5.28 -16.55 -7.84
CA LEU A 7 6.55 -16.30 -7.17
C LEU A 7 6.40 -15.31 -6.01
N ALA A 8 5.56 -14.28 -6.16
CA ALA A 8 5.27 -13.35 -5.08
C ALA A 8 4.57 -14.04 -3.91
N PHE A 9 3.59 -14.91 -4.19
CA PHE A 9 2.80 -15.60 -3.17
C PHE A 9 3.61 -16.66 -2.43
N ASP A 10 4.52 -17.36 -3.09
CA ASP A 10 5.49 -18.25 -2.45
C ASP A 10 6.37 -17.48 -1.43
N ASN A 11 6.78 -16.26 -1.80
CA ASN A 11 7.54 -15.40 -0.89
C ASN A 11 6.69 -14.85 0.26
N LEU A 12 5.44 -14.44 0.00
CA LEU A 12 4.50 -13.91 1.01
C LEU A 12 4.02 -14.98 2.00
N SER A 13 3.93 -16.24 1.58
CA SER A 13 3.55 -17.36 2.44
C SER A 13 4.66 -17.81 3.40
N SER A 14 5.88 -17.30 3.21
CA SER A 14 7.02 -17.57 4.08
C SER A 14 6.87 -16.92 5.47
N TYR A 15 7.56 -17.49 6.47
CA TYR A 15 7.77 -16.86 7.77
C TYR A 15 9.07 -16.04 7.86
N ASP A 16 9.92 -16.09 6.83
CA ASP A 16 11.13 -15.28 6.75
C ASP A 16 10.79 -13.86 6.28
N GLY A 17 11.11 -12.85 7.11
CA GLY A 17 10.86 -11.44 6.82
C GLY A 17 11.55 -10.92 5.55
N MET A 18 12.71 -11.49 5.16
CA MET A 18 13.37 -11.14 3.90
C MET A 18 12.59 -11.66 2.69
N LYS A 19 12.03 -12.87 2.80
CA LYS A 19 11.15 -13.43 1.76
C LYS A 19 9.85 -12.64 1.68
N ILE A 20 9.22 -12.32 2.80
CA ILE A 20 8.00 -11.49 2.82
C ILE A 20 8.27 -10.13 2.14
N ARG A 21 9.36 -9.45 2.51
CA ARG A 21 9.78 -8.18 1.88
C ARG A 21 9.93 -8.32 0.36
N LYS A 22 10.55 -9.42 -0.10
CA LYS A 22 10.70 -9.71 -1.52
C LYS A 22 9.35 -9.91 -2.20
N GLY A 23 8.44 -10.65 -1.58
CA GLY A 23 7.08 -10.85 -2.08
C GLY A 23 6.30 -9.55 -2.20
N LEU A 24 6.34 -8.69 -1.17
CA LEU A 24 5.71 -7.37 -1.19
C LEU A 24 6.25 -6.50 -2.32
N ARG A 25 7.57 -6.44 -2.51
CA ARG A 25 8.20 -5.70 -3.64
C ARG A 25 7.81 -6.25 -5.00
N GLN A 26 7.60 -7.56 -5.13
CA GLN A 26 7.15 -8.16 -6.39
C GLN A 26 5.72 -7.76 -6.72
N VAL A 27 4.83 -7.73 -5.72
CA VAL A 27 3.46 -7.21 -5.87
C VAL A 27 3.51 -5.72 -6.21
N GLU A 28 4.26 -4.92 -5.46
CA GLU A 28 4.46 -3.49 -5.73
C GLU A 28 4.92 -3.22 -7.17
N GLY A 29 5.95 -3.94 -7.63
CA GLY A 29 6.46 -3.80 -9.00
C GLY A 29 5.43 -4.20 -10.06
N LEU A 30 4.59 -5.20 -9.78
CA LEU A 30 3.48 -5.56 -10.67
C LEU A 30 2.45 -4.41 -10.76
N LEU A 31 2.02 -3.87 -9.62
CA LEU A 31 1.06 -2.76 -9.58
C LEU A 31 1.65 -1.50 -10.23
N ALA A 32 2.92 -1.20 -10.00
CA ALA A 32 3.62 -0.08 -10.62
C ALA A 32 3.64 -0.20 -12.15
N ASN A 33 3.91 -1.38 -12.70
CA ASN A 33 3.88 -1.62 -14.15
C ASN A 33 2.49 -1.41 -14.77
N ILE A 34 1.43 -1.68 -13.99
CA ILE A 34 0.05 -1.45 -14.39
C ILE A 34 -0.26 0.06 -14.36
N CYS A 35 0.10 0.75 -13.27
CA CYS A 35 -0.29 2.14 -13.01
C CYS A 35 0.56 3.20 -13.73
N LEU A 36 1.82 2.91 -14.05
CA LEU A 36 2.74 3.91 -14.60
C LEU A 36 2.78 3.85 -16.13
N SER A 37 2.84 5.03 -16.76
CA SER A 37 3.02 5.13 -18.20
C SER A 37 4.39 4.62 -18.58
N ARG A 38 4.43 3.70 -19.55
CA ARG A 38 5.68 3.22 -20.12
C ARG A 38 6.30 4.41 -20.84
N GLN A 39 7.37 4.99 -20.31
CA GLN A 39 8.17 5.94 -21.08
C GLN A 39 8.62 5.19 -22.33
N GLU A 40 8.03 5.50 -23.48
CA GLU A 40 8.65 5.14 -24.73
C GLU A 40 10.01 5.82 -24.70
N THR A 41 11.07 5.02 -24.53
CA THR A 41 12.42 5.47 -24.82
C THR A 41 12.38 5.95 -26.26
N SER A 42 12.27 7.25 -26.45
CA SER A 42 12.16 7.91 -27.73
C SER A 42 13.32 7.42 -28.59
N LYS A 43 13.02 6.51 -29.52
CA LYS A 43 13.92 6.00 -30.56
C LYS A 43 14.19 7.06 -31.64
N GLU A 44 14.29 8.33 -31.25
CA GLU A 44 14.49 9.48 -32.12
C GLU A 44 15.64 10.36 -31.64
N ARG A 45 16.82 9.76 -31.42
CA ARG A 45 18.10 10.50 -31.42
C ARG A 45 19.20 9.78 -32.21
N ARG A 46 18.83 9.02 -33.25
CA ARG A 46 19.77 8.41 -34.20
C ARG A 46 19.35 8.67 -35.65
N ALA A 47 19.19 9.93 -36.03
CA ALA A 47 19.10 10.33 -37.43
C ALA A 47 19.44 11.81 -37.67
N SER A 48 20.62 12.27 -37.27
CA SER A 48 21.23 13.50 -37.81
C SER A 48 22.70 13.67 -37.38
N VAL A 49 23.54 12.67 -37.67
CA VAL A 49 25.00 12.90 -37.71
C VAL A 49 25.40 13.09 -39.17
N ALA A 50 25.17 14.30 -39.69
CA ALA A 50 25.90 14.81 -40.85
C ALA A 50 25.80 16.34 -40.91
N ARG A 51 26.95 16.99 -40.67
CA ARG A 51 27.37 18.36 -40.99
C ARG A 51 27.00 19.50 -40.02
N GLY A 52 28.07 20.12 -39.51
CA GLY A 52 28.11 21.58 -39.32
C GLY A 52 28.54 22.04 -37.94
N GLU A 53 29.82 22.39 -37.84
CA GLU A 53 30.51 23.17 -36.80
C GLU A 53 29.66 24.23 -36.06
N GLY A 54 29.84 24.34 -34.73
CA GLY A 54 29.43 25.55 -34.00
C GLY A 54 29.17 25.39 -32.50
N HIS A 55 30.12 25.88 -31.69
CA HIS A 55 29.97 26.46 -30.35
C HIS A 55 29.41 25.60 -29.21
N GLY A 56 30.27 25.39 -28.21
CA GLY A 56 29.93 24.74 -26.95
C GLY A 56 29.01 25.57 -26.07
N GLN A 57 27.99 24.93 -25.53
CA GLN A 57 27.29 25.29 -24.30
C GLN A 57 27.01 23.99 -23.55
N GLY A 58 27.42 23.95 -22.28
CA GLY A 58 27.21 22.80 -21.39
C GLY A 58 25.72 22.56 -21.20
N GLN A 59 25.25 21.38 -21.61
CA GLN A 59 23.95 20.87 -21.23
C GLN A 59 24.05 20.38 -19.79
N GLU A 60 23.54 21.17 -18.85
CA GLU A 60 23.11 20.68 -17.55
C GLU A 60 22.05 19.60 -17.80
N GLN A 61 22.39 18.35 -17.51
CA GLN A 61 21.45 17.24 -17.57
C GLN A 61 20.45 17.41 -16.42
N GLU A 62 19.27 17.93 -16.73
CA GLU A 62 18.12 17.87 -15.84
C GLU A 62 17.90 16.41 -15.40
N PRO A 63 17.69 16.13 -14.11
CA PRO A 63 17.43 14.77 -13.64
C PRO A 63 16.19 14.22 -14.38
N PRO A 64 16.19 12.93 -14.74
CA PRO A 64 15.06 12.33 -15.46
C PRO A 64 13.78 12.54 -14.66
N SER A 65 12.79 13.16 -15.29
CA SER A 65 11.48 13.40 -14.70
C SER A 65 10.86 12.05 -14.29
N PRO A 66 10.22 11.96 -13.10
CA PRO A 66 9.60 10.71 -12.68
C PRO A 66 8.57 10.24 -13.72
N PRO A 67 8.38 8.92 -13.90
CA PRO A 67 7.41 8.39 -14.85
C PRO A 67 6.02 8.92 -14.48
N ALA A 68 5.33 9.53 -15.46
CA ALA A 68 3.97 10.00 -15.27
C ALA A 68 3.03 8.79 -15.01
N GLY A 69 2.14 8.92 -14.02
CA GLY A 69 1.08 7.93 -13.80
C GLY A 69 0.04 7.98 -14.92
N LYS A 70 -0.51 6.82 -15.27
CA LYS A 70 -1.64 6.75 -16.21
C LYS A 70 -2.86 7.40 -15.59
N ASN A 71 -3.64 8.10 -16.40
CA ASN A 71 -4.97 8.55 -15.97
C ASN A 71 -5.92 7.35 -15.88
N LEU A 72 -7.00 7.48 -15.11
CA LEU A 72 -7.95 6.38 -14.89
C LEU A 72 -8.58 5.86 -16.19
N SER A 73 -8.81 6.75 -17.16
CA SER A 73 -9.30 6.40 -18.50
C SER A 73 -8.30 5.57 -19.30
N GLU A 74 -6.99 5.87 -19.19
CA GLU A 74 -5.94 5.12 -19.89
C GLU A 74 -5.77 3.72 -19.30
N LEU A 75 -5.99 3.59 -17.98
CA LEU A 75 -5.94 2.31 -17.30
C LEU A 75 -7.08 1.39 -17.75
N ALA A 76 -8.27 1.95 -17.99
CA ALA A 76 -9.45 1.22 -18.44
C ALA A 76 -9.29 0.59 -19.83
N ASP A 77 -8.32 1.03 -20.64
CA ASP A 77 -8.02 0.44 -21.95
C ASP A 77 -6.76 -0.44 -21.93
N ASP A 78 -6.06 -0.54 -20.79
CA ASP A 78 -4.80 -1.28 -20.69
C ASP A 78 -5.04 -2.81 -20.59
N PRO A 79 -4.54 -3.61 -21.55
CA PRO A 79 -4.67 -5.07 -21.50
C PRO A 79 -4.07 -5.70 -20.23
N ALA A 80 -2.99 -5.13 -19.68
CA ALA A 80 -2.38 -5.62 -18.46
C ALA A 80 -3.28 -5.37 -17.24
N PHE A 81 -3.99 -4.24 -17.21
CA PHE A 81 -4.99 -3.96 -16.18
C PHE A 81 -6.17 -4.95 -16.27
N TYR A 82 -6.68 -5.22 -17.47
CA TYR A 82 -7.73 -6.22 -17.66
C TYR A 82 -7.32 -7.63 -17.21
N GLU A 83 -6.10 -8.06 -17.58
CA GLU A 83 -5.57 -9.35 -17.12
C GLU A 83 -5.47 -9.39 -15.59
N PHE A 84 -4.93 -8.33 -14.98
CA PHE A 84 -4.86 -8.20 -13.53
C PHE A 84 -6.23 -8.29 -12.88
N PHE A 85 -7.18 -7.47 -13.34
CA PHE A 85 -8.54 -7.41 -12.81
C PHE A 85 -9.21 -8.80 -12.89
N LYS A 86 -9.13 -9.47 -14.04
CA LYS A 86 -9.65 -10.83 -14.23
C LYS A 86 -9.04 -11.83 -13.25
N LEU A 87 -7.73 -11.74 -13.00
CA LEU A 87 -7.06 -12.62 -12.04
C LEU A 87 -7.51 -12.35 -10.59
N GLN A 88 -7.88 -11.11 -10.26
CA GLN A 88 -8.34 -10.74 -8.92
C GLN A 88 -9.74 -11.29 -8.58
N GLU A 89 -10.58 -11.54 -9.59
CA GLU A 89 -11.89 -12.19 -9.42
C GLU A 89 -11.78 -13.67 -9.01
N GLY A 90 -10.64 -14.32 -9.30
CA GLY A 90 -10.38 -15.71 -8.93
C GLY A 90 -9.76 -15.85 -7.54
N PHE A 91 -10.04 -16.95 -6.84
CA PHE A 91 -9.48 -17.21 -5.51
C PHE A 91 -7.96 -17.45 -5.51
N GLU A 92 -7.44 -18.06 -6.58
CA GLU A 92 -6.03 -18.48 -6.65
C GLU A 92 -5.07 -17.30 -6.71
N TRP A 93 -5.45 -16.27 -7.48
CA TRP A 93 -4.62 -15.13 -7.87
C TRP A 93 -5.01 -13.80 -7.20
N ASN A 94 -5.97 -13.81 -6.28
CA ASN A 94 -6.40 -12.62 -5.55
C ASN A 94 -5.31 -12.12 -4.60
N VAL A 95 -4.70 -11.01 -4.97
CA VAL A 95 -3.63 -10.34 -4.24
C VAL A 95 -4.12 -9.80 -2.90
N ALA A 96 -5.31 -9.22 -2.83
CA ALA A 96 -5.84 -8.66 -1.59
C ALA A 96 -5.97 -9.72 -0.50
N VAL A 97 -6.52 -10.91 -0.83
CA VAL A 97 -6.59 -12.05 0.10
C VAL A 97 -5.19 -12.46 0.58
N ARG A 98 -4.22 -12.54 -0.33
CA ARG A 98 -2.83 -12.93 0.00
C ARG A 98 -2.15 -11.91 0.92
N LEU A 99 -2.37 -10.62 0.67
CA LEU A 99 -1.80 -9.55 1.49
C LEU A 99 -2.44 -9.51 2.88
N VAL A 100 -3.77 -9.63 2.99
CA VAL A 100 -4.46 -9.69 4.29
C VAL A 100 -4.00 -10.89 5.11
N ASN A 101 -3.86 -12.07 4.50
CA ASN A 101 -3.30 -13.24 5.19
C ASN A 101 -1.83 -13.04 5.59
N THR A 102 -1.07 -12.24 4.85
CA THR A 102 0.31 -11.88 5.22
C THR A 102 0.32 -10.93 6.42
N LEU A 103 -0.59 -9.95 6.43
CA LEU A 103 -0.76 -9.01 7.53
C LEU A 103 -1.10 -9.73 8.84
N ASP A 104 -2.05 -10.67 8.80
CA ASP A 104 -2.40 -11.55 9.93
C ASP A 104 -1.16 -12.29 10.50
N ARG A 105 -0.34 -12.89 9.64
CA ARG A 105 0.91 -13.56 10.06
C ARG A 105 1.95 -12.60 10.65
N LEU A 106 2.02 -11.35 10.16
CA LEU A 106 2.95 -10.35 10.69
C LEU A 106 2.52 -9.89 12.08
N LEU A 107 1.22 -9.76 12.32
CA LEU A 107 0.63 -9.43 13.62
C LEU A 107 0.83 -10.55 14.64
N ALA A 108 0.65 -11.80 14.24
CA ALA A 108 0.81 -12.96 15.14
C ALA A 108 2.23 -13.11 15.73
N LYS A 109 3.25 -12.46 15.16
CA LYS A 109 4.65 -12.53 15.61
C LYS A 109 5.03 -11.54 16.70
N GLY A 110 4.12 -10.66 17.10
CA GLY A 110 4.33 -9.68 18.18
C GLY A 110 4.96 -8.36 17.74
N GLY A 111 4.83 -7.35 18.60
CA GLY A 111 5.11 -5.93 18.34
C GLY A 111 6.48 -5.43 18.80
N ASP A 112 7.55 -6.21 18.61
CA ASP A 112 8.93 -5.72 18.88
C ASP A 112 9.44 -4.70 17.84
N GLY A 113 8.56 -4.24 16.95
CA GLY A 113 8.86 -3.30 15.87
C GLY A 113 9.54 -3.94 14.66
N SER A 114 9.94 -5.22 14.73
CA SER A 114 10.69 -5.87 13.65
C SER A 114 9.92 -5.97 12.33
N ASN A 115 8.59 -6.01 12.41
CA ASN A 115 7.67 -6.15 11.28
C ASN A 115 7.08 -4.83 10.79
N ASP A 116 7.36 -3.69 11.43
CA ASP A 116 6.67 -2.42 11.17
C ASP A 116 6.72 -2.02 9.70
N LEU A 117 7.90 -2.09 9.09
CA LEU A 117 8.08 -1.78 7.67
C LEU A 117 7.32 -2.77 6.75
N LEU A 118 7.17 -4.03 7.16
CA LEU A 118 6.41 -5.01 6.38
C LEU A 118 4.90 -4.77 6.50
N ILE A 119 4.43 -4.40 7.69
CA ILE A 119 3.04 -4.02 7.96
C ILE A 119 2.68 -2.78 7.13
N LEU A 120 3.50 -1.73 7.17
CA LEU A 120 3.29 -0.51 6.38
C LEU A 120 3.19 -0.81 4.88
N ASN A 121 4.12 -1.60 4.33
CA ASN A 121 4.08 -1.98 2.92
C ASN A 121 2.86 -2.85 2.57
N ALA A 122 2.45 -3.75 3.48
CA ALA A 122 1.25 -4.56 3.26
C ALA A 122 -0.02 -3.71 3.24
N LEU A 123 -0.15 -2.75 4.17
CA LEU A 123 -1.29 -1.82 4.22
C LEU A 123 -1.39 -0.97 2.95
N ASP A 124 -0.26 -0.39 2.50
CA ASP A 124 -0.20 0.42 1.27
C ASP A 124 -0.61 -0.41 0.03
N LEU A 125 -0.11 -1.64 -0.09
CA LEU A 125 -0.49 -2.54 -1.18
C LEU A 125 -1.96 -2.99 -1.08
N ILE A 126 -2.48 -3.28 0.11
CA ILE A 126 -3.90 -3.62 0.31
C ILE A 126 -4.78 -2.45 -0.15
N GLN A 127 -4.43 -1.23 0.25
CA GLN A 127 -5.11 -0.02 -0.19
C GLN A 127 -5.05 0.11 -1.72
N GLY A 128 -3.87 0.01 -2.33
CA GLY A 128 -3.68 0.09 -3.78
C GLY A 128 -4.48 -0.96 -4.55
N VAL A 129 -4.51 -2.21 -4.07
CA VAL A 129 -5.32 -3.27 -4.69
C VAL A 129 -6.82 -3.00 -4.58
N MET A 130 -7.31 -2.45 -3.46
CA MET A 130 -8.73 -2.06 -3.35
C MET A 130 -9.11 -0.92 -4.31
N LEU A 131 -8.17 -0.04 -4.63
CA LEU A 131 -8.40 1.03 -5.61
C LEU A 131 -8.40 0.50 -7.05
N LEU A 132 -7.49 -0.42 -7.38
CA LEU A 132 -7.42 -1.05 -8.71
C LEU A 132 -8.52 -2.10 -8.94
N HIS A 133 -8.93 -2.79 -7.89
CA HIS A 133 -9.95 -3.83 -7.90
C HIS A 133 -10.95 -3.59 -6.77
N PRO A 134 -11.94 -2.68 -6.97
CA PRO A 134 -12.96 -2.36 -5.97
C PRO A 134 -13.69 -3.56 -5.35
N PRO A 135 -13.97 -4.68 -6.06
CA PRO A 135 -14.56 -5.86 -5.44
C PRO A 135 -13.73 -6.45 -4.29
N SER A 136 -12.41 -6.22 -4.24
CA SER A 136 -11.55 -6.63 -3.11
C SER A 136 -11.97 -6.01 -1.78
N LYS A 137 -12.67 -4.86 -1.78
CA LYS A 137 -13.23 -4.26 -0.56
C LYS A 137 -14.16 -5.22 0.17
N ALA A 138 -14.86 -6.11 -0.54
CA ALA A 138 -15.82 -7.04 0.05
C ALA A 138 -15.20 -8.00 1.08
N LEU A 139 -13.87 -8.18 1.07
CA LEU A 139 -13.15 -8.93 2.11
C LEU A 139 -13.46 -8.40 3.51
N PHE A 140 -13.50 -7.08 3.66
CA PHE A 140 -13.69 -6.41 4.95
C PHE A 140 -15.15 -6.41 5.44
N SER A 141 -16.08 -7.05 4.72
CA SER A 141 -17.40 -7.40 5.26
C SER A 141 -17.34 -8.59 6.24
N ARG A 142 -16.20 -9.29 6.28
CA ARG A 142 -15.94 -10.37 7.22
C ARG A 142 -15.28 -9.79 8.47
N GLU A 143 -15.87 -10.08 9.63
CA GLU A 143 -15.38 -9.59 10.93
C GLU A 143 -13.90 -9.90 11.14
N MET A 144 -13.44 -11.11 10.78
CA MET A 144 -12.04 -11.50 10.89
C MET A 144 -11.10 -10.50 10.22
N TYR A 145 -11.39 -10.08 8.98
CA TYR A 145 -10.50 -9.17 8.24
C TYR A 145 -10.67 -7.71 8.67
N MET A 146 -11.86 -7.32 9.12
CA MET A 146 -12.07 -5.99 9.71
C MET A 146 -11.31 -5.85 11.04
N ASN A 147 -11.37 -6.87 11.91
CA ASN A 147 -10.64 -6.87 13.18
C ASN A 147 -9.13 -6.71 12.98
N LEU A 148 -8.54 -7.34 11.96
CA LEU A 148 -7.12 -7.12 11.65
C LEU A 148 -6.75 -5.64 11.47
N LEU A 149 -7.64 -4.84 10.87
CA LEU A 149 -7.43 -3.40 10.73
C LEU A 149 -7.71 -2.66 12.04
N LEU A 150 -8.68 -3.10 12.84
CA LEU A 150 -8.98 -2.47 14.14
C LEU A 150 -7.85 -2.73 15.15
N ASP A 151 -7.27 -3.92 15.17
CA ASP A 151 -6.14 -4.29 16.03
C ASP A 151 -4.92 -3.39 15.75
N LEU A 152 -4.70 -3.04 14.48
CA LEU A 152 -3.61 -2.13 14.07
C LEU A 152 -3.81 -0.66 14.46
N ILE A 153 -5.01 -0.29 14.95
CA ILE A 153 -5.29 1.04 15.51
C ILE A 153 -4.90 1.11 17.00
N GLU A 154 -4.68 -0.03 17.66
CA GLU A 154 -4.38 -0.06 19.09
C GLU A 154 -3.14 0.78 19.44
N PRO A 155 -3.07 1.34 20.68
CA PRO A 155 -1.99 2.23 21.09
C PRO A 155 -0.59 1.63 21.04
N ASP A 156 -0.47 0.30 21.04
CA ASP A 156 0.80 -0.43 21.02
C ASP A 156 1.52 -0.32 19.66
N PHE A 157 0.78 0.00 18.58
CA PHE A 157 1.37 0.21 17.26
C PHE A 157 1.88 1.64 17.08
N CYS A 158 2.96 1.79 16.32
CA CYS A 158 3.55 3.10 16.08
C CYS A 158 2.59 4.02 15.26
N PRO A 159 2.69 5.35 15.43
CA PRO A 159 1.77 6.30 14.78
C PRO A 159 1.70 6.18 13.25
N ALA A 160 2.76 5.71 12.60
CA ALA A 160 2.80 5.49 11.16
C ALA A 160 1.88 4.34 10.74
N ILE A 161 1.89 3.22 11.48
CA ILE A 161 1.01 2.07 11.23
C ILE A 161 -0.44 2.46 11.45
N GLN A 162 -0.74 3.15 12.54
CA GLN A 162 -2.10 3.63 12.82
C GLN A 162 -2.61 4.53 11.69
N SER A 163 -1.77 5.45 11.21
CA SER A 163 -2.13 6.35 10.09
C SER A 163 -2.39 5.58 8.79
N ALA A 164 -1.50 4.64 8.42
CA ALA A 164 -1.66 3.82 7.22
C ALA A 164 -2.93 2.93 7.32
N THR A 165 -3.21 2.43 8.52
CA THR A 165 -4.40 1.62 8.82
C THR A 165 -5.68 2.43 8.66
N LEU A 166 -5.71 3.68 9.15
CA LEU A 166 -6.85 4.58 8.94
C LEU A 166 -7.11 4.86 7.45
N LEU A 167 -6.07 5.08 6.65
CA LEU A 167 -6.20 5.27 5.20
C LEU A 167 -6.75 4.00 4.50
N THR A 168 -6.27 2.84 4.94
CA THR A 168 -6.75 1.53 4.46
C THR A 168 -8.21 1.31 4.83
N LEU A 169 -8.60 1.62 6.07
CA LEU A 169 -9.98 1.57 6.55
C LEU A 169 -10.90 2.48 5.76
N VAL A 170 -10.53 3.75 5.57
CA VAL A 170 -11.34 4.69 4.76
C VAL A 170 -11.57 4.12 3.36
N THR A 171 -10.54 3.55 2.74
CA THR A 171 -10.64 2.94 1.41
C THR A 171 -11.55 1.69 1.42
N ALA A 172 -11.50 0.89 2.48
CA ALA A 172 -12.37 -0.28 2.65
C ALA A 172 -13.84 0.12 2.89
N LEU A 173 -14.09 1.24 3.55
CA LEU A 173 -15.45 1.68 3.93
C LEU A 173 -16.15 2.48 2.83
N ILE A 174 -15.40 3.25 2.02
CA ILE A 174 -15.99 4.13 1.01
C ILE A 174 -16.79 3.34 -0.03
N ASP A 175 -18.01 3.79 -0.27
CA ASP A 175 -19.02 3.18 -1.16
C ASP A 175 -19.35 1.71 -0.84
N THR A 176 -19.07 1.25 0.38
CA THR A 176 -19.25 -0.16 0.78
C THR A 176 -20.03 -0.27 2.11
N PRO A 177 -21.37 -0.12 2.09
CA PRO A 177 -22.18 -0.05 3.31
C PRO A 177 -22.13 -1.31 4.18
N GLN A 178 -21.87 -2.49 3.60
CA GLN A 178 -21.70 -3.72 4.38
C GLN A 178 -20.43 -3.68 5.23
N ASN A 179 -19.35 -3.09 4.72
CA ASN A 179 -18.11 -2.91 5.48
C ASN A 179 -18.34 -1.90 6.61
N THR A 180 -19.09 -0.83 6.35
CA THR A 180 -19.49 0.15 7.39
C THR A 180 -20.25 -0.53 8.52
N ARG A 181 -21.24 -1.38 8.22
CA ARG A 181 -21.98 -2.12 9.25
C ARG A 181 -21.09 -3.07 10.04
N THR A 182 -20.17 -3.76 9.38
CA THR A 182 -19.21 -4.67 10.03
C THR A 182 -18.30 -3.89 10.98
N PHE A 183 -17.75 -2.76 10.51
CA PHE A 183 -16.95 -1.84 11.32
C PHE A 183 -17.72 -1.30 12.54
N GLU A 184 -18.97 -0.87 12.35
CA GLU A 184 -19.83 -0.40 13.44
C GLU A 184 -20.14 -1.51 14.45
N SER A 185 -20.41 -2.74 13.98
CA SER A 185 -20.69 -3.88 14.87
C SER A 185 -19.51 -4.33 15.71
N LEU A 186 -18.29 -3.97 15.28
CA LEU A 186 -17.02 -4.25 15.98
C LEU A 186 -16.53 -3.04 16.79
N ASP A 187 -17.42 -2.10 17.12
CA ASP A 187 -17.09 -0.88 17.86
C ASP A 187 -15.98 -0.03 17.20
N GLY A 188 -15.85 -0.09 15.87
CA GLY A 188 -14.77 0.58 15.14
C GLY A 188 -14.73 2.10 15.35
N LEU A 189 -15.90 2.75 15.54
CA LEU A 189 -15.96 4.17 15.90
C LEU A 189 -15.34 4.45 17.27
N LEU A 190 -15.55 3.57 18.24
CA LEU A 190 -14.94 3.68 19.56
C LEU A 190 -13.42 3.49 19.47
N ALA A 191 -12.95 2.52 18.67
CA ALA A 191 -11.52 2.30 18.44
C ALA A 191 -10.85 3.54 17.84
N VAL A 192 -11.42 4.12 16.78
CA VAL A 192 -10.88 5.31 16.11
C VAL A 192 -10.93 6.54 17.02
N THR A 193 -12.02 6.77 17.75
CA THR A 193 -12.12 7.94 18.64
C THR A 193 -11.19 7.83 19.86
N SER A 194 -10.94 6.62 20.34
CA SER A 194 -9.98 6.35 21.42
C SER A 194 -8.55 6.71 21.01
N LEU A 195 -8.19 6.47 19.75
CA LEU A 195 -6.89 6.88 19.20
C LEU A 195 -6.68 8.40 19.24
N PHE A 196 -7.73 9.21 19.03
CA PHE A 196 -7.61 10.67 19.12
C PHE A 196 -7.54 11.17 20.57
N ARG A 197 -8.18 10.47 21.51
CA ARG A 197 -8.14 10.82 22.93
C ARG A 197 -6.75 10.62 23.53
N SER A 198 -6.08 9.51 23.20
CA SER A 198 -4.72 9.22 23.70
C SER A 198 -3.68 10.27 23.26
N ARG A 199 -3.91 10.96 22.12
CA ARG A 199 -3.06 12.08 21.65
C ARG A 199 -3.35 13.41 22.35
N GLY A 200 -4.55 13.59 22.89
CA GLY A 200 -4.93 14.79 23.66
C GLY A 200 -4.36 14.79 25.08
N ASP A 201 -4.09 13.61 25.63
CA ASP A 201 -3.61 13.39 27.00
C ASP A 201 -2.07 13.30 27.08
N GLU A 202 -1.35 14.06 26.25
CA GLU A 202 0.06 14.42 26.50
C GLU A 202 0.13 15.80 27.19
N PRO A 203 -0.25 15.95 28.48
CA PRO A 203 -0.06 17.21 29.18
C PRO A 203 1.44 17.34 29.45
N ARG A 204 2.07 18.36 28.85
CA ARG A 204 3.21 19.16 29.36
C ARG A 204 3.86 18.67 30.67
N ARG A 205 4.44 17.48 30.71
CA ARG A 205 5.09 16.93 31.92
C ARG A 205 6.54 17.38 32.09
N GLN A 206 6.97 18.43 31.38
CA GLN A 206 8.31 19.02 31.54
C GLN A 206 8.30 20.48 32.04
N ALA A 207 7.15 21.08 32.37
CA ALA A 207 7.11 22.50 32.77
C ALA A 207 7.02 22.78 34.29
N GLN A 208 7.22 21.80 35.18
CA GLN A 208 7.06 22.03 36.63
C GLN A 208 8.14 21.39 37.53
N ALA A 209 9.34 21.11 37.02
CA ALA A 209 10.45 20.62 37.85
C ALA A 209 11.50 21.68 38.24
N HIS A 210 11.27 22.97 37.94
CA HIS A 210 12.14 24.05 38.41
C HIS A 210 11.32 25.18 39.03
N ARG A 211 10.87 24.93 40.26
CA ARG A 211 10.68 26.00 41.23
C ARG A 211 11.03 25.50 42.63
N VAL A 212 11.87 26.30 43.28
CA VAL A 212 12.22 26.34 44.71
C VAL A 212 13.45 25.50 45.11
N PRO A 213 14.38 26.03 45.93
CA PRO A 213 14.37 27.31 46.66
C PRO A 213 15.16 28.45 46.00
#